data_AF-A0A8T4ZY45-F1
#
_entry.id   AF-A0A8T4ZY45-F1
#
_cell.length_a   1.000
_cell.length_b   1.000
_cell.length_c   1.000
_cell.angle_alpha   90.00
_cell.angle_beta   90.00
_cell.angle_gamma   90.00
#
_symmetry.space_group_name_H-M   'P 1'
#
loop_
_entity.id
_entity.type
_entity.pdbx_description
1 polymer ?
#
loop_
_entity_poly.entity_id
_entity_poly.type
_entity_poly.pdbx_seq_one_letter_code
_entity_poly.pdbx_strand_id
1 'polypeptide(L)' 'MVEDLAQIPNIVGLKDSSGQLGYILAVLEKVRDKISVLCGHDEVVIAALAAGCSGAILASANVIPDIWVGSKYTTI' A
#
# COMPACT_ATOMS: atom_id res chain seq x y z
N MET A 1 -12.68 -9.99 9.16
CA MET A 1 -12.20 -9.35 7.91
C MET A 1 -11.07 -8.38 8.26
N VAL A 2 -10.43 -7.69 7.28
CA VAL A 2 -9.23 -6.84 7.53
C VAL A 2 -9.51 -5.74 8.56
N GLU A 3 -10.75 -5.26 8.63
CA GLU A 3 -11.22 -4.19 9.50
C GLU A 3 -11.22 -4.59 10.98
N ASP A 4 -11.47 -5.88 11.27
CA ASP A 4 -11.41 -6.44 12.63
C ASP A 4 -9.96 -6.48 13.12
N LEU A 5 -9.03 -6.87 12.23
CA LEU A 5 -7.60 -6.86 12.53
C LEU A 5 -7.08 -5.44 12.77
N ALA A 6 -7.61 -4.45 12.04
CA ALA A 6 -7.29 -3.05 12.23
C ALA A 6 -7.73 -2.47 13.59
N GLN A 7 -8.50 -3.21 14.41
CA GLN A 7 -8.82 -2.80 15.79
C GLN A 7 -7.76 -3.25 16.81
N ILE A 8 -6.84 -4.14 16.42
CA ILE A 8 -5.81 -4.67 17.34
C ILE A 8 -4.66 -3.65 17.42
N PRO A 9 -4.32 -3.11 18.61
CA PRO A 9 -3.36 -2.00 18.74
C PRO A 9 -1.99 -2.22 18.09
N ASN A 10 -1.55 -3.47 18.00
CA ASN A 10 -0.24 -3.83 17.46
C ASN A 10 -0.26 -4.14 15.95
N ILE A 11 -1.43 -4.17 15.32
CA ILE A 11 -1.56 -4.31 13.86
C ILE A 11 -1.66 -2.90 13.29
N VAL A 12 -0.55 -2.42 12.73
CA VAL A 12 -0.42 -1.03 12.26
C VAL A 12 -0.56 -0.88 10.74
N GLY A 13 -0.68 -1.99 10.01
CA GLY A 13 -0.82 -1.93 8.57
C GLY A 13 -1.13 -3.25 7.88
N LEU A 14 -1.50 -3.13 6.61
CA LEU A 14 -1.65 -4.21 5.65
C LEU A 14 -0.72 -3.95 4.47
N LYS A 15 0.01 -4.97 4.02
CA LYS A 15 0.63 -4.99 2.70
C LYS A 15 -0.16 -5.95 1.81
N ASP A 16 -0.65 -5.46 0.67
CA ASP A 16 -1.27 -6.32 -0.35
C ASP A 16 -0.32 -6.53 -1.54
N SER A 17 -0.08 -7.79 -1.91
CA SER A 17 0.72 -8.19 -3.08
C SER A 17 -0.11 -8.89 -4.15
N SER A 18 -1.44 -8.86 -4.05
CA SER A 18 -2.33 -9.60 -4.94
C SER A 18 -2.36 -9.08 -6.39
N GLY A 19 -1.92 -7.83 -6.60
CA GLY A 19 -2.03 -7.14 -7.88
C GLY A 19 -3.45 -6.67 -8.21
N GLN A 20 -4.41 -6.86 -7.29
CA GLN A 20 -5.81 -6.50 -7.51
C GLN A 20 -6.09 -5.10 -6.95
N LEU A 21 -5.98 -4.07 -7.81
CA LEU A 21 -6.24 -2.69 -7.40
C LEU A 21 -7.64 -2.51 -6.78
N GLY A 22 -8.66 -3.18 -7.30
CA GLY A 22 -10.02 -3.14 -6.73
C GLY A 22 -10.08 -3.62 -5.28
N TYR A 23 -9.27 -4.60 -4.90
CA TYR A 23 -9.16 -5.05 -3.52
C TYR A 23 -8.49 -3.99 -2.64
N ILE A 24 -7.39 -3.39 -3.11
CA ILE A 24 -6.72 -2.28 -2.40
C ILE A 24 -7.69 -1.12 -2.15
N LEU A 25 -8.49 -0.73 -3.14
CA LEU A 25 -9.49 0.34 -2.98
C LEU A 25 -10.54 -0.01 -1.93
N ALA A 26 -11.06 -1.24 -1.96
CA ALA A 26 -12.05 -1.71 -0.99
C ALA A 26 -11.48 -1.81 0.44
N VAL A 27 -10.18 -2.13 0.58
CA VAL A 27 -9.49 -2.09 1.89
C VAL A 27 -9.33 -0.65 2.35
N LEU A 28 -8.79 0.23 1.49
CA LEU A 28 -8.57 1.64 1.80
C LEU A 28 -9.85 2.31 2.29
N GLU A 29 -10.98 2.07 1.64
CA GLU A 29 -12.29 2.61 2.03
C GLU A 29 -12.63 2.33 3.49
N LYS A 30 -12.20 1.18 4.02
CA LYS A 30 -12.62 0.69 5.33
C LYS A 30 -11.61 0.90 6.45
N VAL A 31 -10.33 1.04 6.13
CA VAL A 31 -9.26 1.04 7.16
C VAL A 31 -8.22 2.14 7.05
N ARG A 32 -8.25 2.99 6.01
CA ARG A 32 -7.18 4.00 5.77
C ARG A 32 -7.02 5.04 6.89
N ASP A 33 -8.04 5.22 7.70
CA ASP A 33 -8.07 6.11 8.87
C ASP A 33 -7.56 5.42 10.15
N LYS A 34 -7.27 4.12 10.10
CA LYS A 34 -6.92 3.28 11.26
C LYS A 34 -5.53 2.68 11.15
N ILE A 35 -5.19 2.14 9.98
CA ILE A 35 -3.92 1.45 9.72
C ILE A 35 -3.38 1.83 8.34
N SER A 36 -2.06 1.72 8.16
CA SER A 36 -1.43 1.97 6.86
C SER A 36 -1.74 0.86 5.86
N VAL A 37 -1.96 1.22 4.60
CA VAL A 37 -2.13 0.26 3.50
C VAL A 37 -0.97 0.42 2.52
N LEU A 38 -0.22 -0.65 2.30
CA LEU A 38 0.98 -0.66 1.46
C LEU A 38 0.74 -1.54 0.23
N CYS A 39 1.13 -1.04 -0.95
CA CYS A 39 1.11 -1.84 -2.16
C CYS A 39 2.40 -2.67 -2.29
N GLY A 40 2.28 -3.93 -2.71
CA GLY A 40 3.38 -4.85 -2.87
C GLY A 40 3.50 -5.45 -4.27
N HIS A 41 2.91 -4.81 -5.28
CA HIS A 41 2.85 -5.31 -6.66
C HIS A 41 3.20 -4.17 -7.63
N ASP A 42 4.27 -4.36 -8.40
CA ASP A 42 4.94 -3.30 -9.16
C ASP A 42 4.03 -2.65 -10.22
N GLU A 43 3.18 -3.44 -10.86
CA GLU A 43 2.35 -3.04 -12.00
C GLU A 43 1.19 -2.12 -11.59
N VAL A 44 0.77 -2.17 -10.32
CA VAL A 44 -0.37 -1.38 -9.82
C VAL A 44 0.04 -0.32 -8.80
N VAL A 45 1.32 -0.23 -8.44
CA VAL A 45 1.78 0.61 -7.33
C VAL A 45 1.50 2.09 -7.52
N ILE A 46 1.68 2.64 -8.72
CA ILE A 46 1.42 4.06 -8.98
C ILE A 46 -0.07 4.38 -8.76
N ALA A 47 -0.96 3.52 -9.24
CA ALA A 47 -2.39 3.69 -9.04
C ALA A 47 -2.78 3.50 -7.56
N ALA A 48 -2.18 2.54 -6.87
CA ALA A 48 -2.42 2.30 -5.45
C ALA A 48 -1.96 3.49 -4.57
N LEU A 49 -0.77 4.05 -4.84
CA LEU A 49 -0.27 5.26 -4.17
C LEU A 49 -1.18 6.46 -4.44
N ALA A 50 -1.57 6.67 -5.70
CA ALA A 50 -2.50 7.74 -6.07
C ALA A 50 -3.87 7.60 -5.40
N ALA A 51 -4.32 6.37 -5.12
CA ALA A 51 -5.56 6.09 -4.41
C ALA A 51 -5.48 6.28 -2.88
N GLY A 52 -4.26 6.48 -2.34
CA GLY A 52 -4.05 6.73 -0.91
C GLY A 52 -3.40 5.59 -0.14
N CYS A 53 -2.77 4.60 -0.80
CA CYS A 53 -1.82 3.74 -0.10
C CYS A 53 -0.72 4.60 0.53
N SER A 54 -0.35 4.28 1.76
CA SER A 54 0.66 5.00 2.54
C SER A 54 2.08 4.81 2.01
N GLY A 55 2.29 3.85 1.11
CA GLY A 55 3.59 3.51 0.57
C GLY A 55 3.58 2.18 -0.17
N ALA A 56 4.78 1.66 -0.44
CA ALA A 56 4.94 0.39 -1.14
C ALA A 56 6.13 -0.42 -0.63
N ILE A 57 6.02 -1.75 -0.70
CA ILE A 57 7.10 -2.70 -0.45
C ILE A 57 7.25 -3.55 -1.71
N LEU A 58 8.18 -3.16 -2.58
CA LEU A 58 8.31 -3.67 -3.94
C LEU A 58 9.53 -4.54 -4.13
N ALA A 59 9.42 -5.55 -5.00
CA ALA A 59 10.56 -6.36 -5.41
C ALA A 59 11.52 -5.53 -6.26
N SER A 60 10.99 -4.78 -7.24
CA SER A 60 11.79 -3.95 -8.14
C SER A 60 12.58 -2.84 -7.41
N ALA A 61 12.16 -2.41 -6.22
CA ALA A 61 12.90 -1.45 -5.39
C ALA A 61 14.27 -1.96 -4.93
N ASN A 62 14.53 -3.27 -4.96
CA ASN A 62 15.87 -3.81 -4.72
C ASN A 62 16.84 -3.55 -5.90
N VAL A 63 16.30 -3.30 -7.10
CA VAL A 63 17.09 -3.15 -8.34
C VAL A 63 17.13 -1.69 -8.79
N ILE A 64 16.01 -0.98 -8.67
CA ILE A 64 15.83 0.41 -9.13
C ILE A 64 15.27 1.32 -8.01
N PRO A 65 15.93 1.40 -6.83
CA PRO A 65 15.40 2.16 -5.69
C PRO A 65 15.18 3.64 -6.02
N ASP A 66 16.07 4.27 -6.78
CA ASP A 66 16.01 5.70 -7.10
C ASP A 66 14.77 6.09 -7.90
N ILE A 67 14.25 5.17 -8.72
CA ILE A 67 13.02 5.39 -9.49
C ILE A 67 11.82 5.49 -8.54
N TRP A 68 11.79 4.64 -7.50
CA TRP A 68 10.70 4.62 -6.54
C TRP A 68 10.82 5.72 -5.50
N VAL A 69 12.02 6.01 -5.00
CA VAL A 69 12.26 7.11 -4.05
C VAL A 69 12.02 8.47 -4.72
N GLY A 70 12.42 8.63 -5.98
CA GLY A 70 12.21 9.86 -6.75
C GLY A 70 10.80 10.01 -7.33
N SER A 71 9.91 9.02 -7.15
CA SER A 71 8.55 9.08 -7.66
C SER A 71 7.75 10.16 -6.93
N LYS A 72 7.00 10.99 -7.68
CA LYS A 72 6.13 12.04 -7.09
C LYS A 72 5.04 11.51 -6.16
N TYR A 73 4.80 10.20 -6.18
CA TYR A 73 3.77 9.53 -5.39
C TYR A 73 4.35 8.85 -4.14
N THR A 74 5.67 8.82 -3.99
CA THR A 74 6.33 8.29 -2.81
C THR A 74 6.51 9.43 -1.83
N THR A 75 5.69 9.46 -0.78
CA THR A 75 5.85 10.40 0.33
C THR A 75 6.74 9.71 1.36
N ILE A 76 8.06 9.90 1.28
CA ILE A 76 8.99 9.56 2.38
C ILE A 76 9.36 10.83 3.10
#